data_AF-A0A958C2R9-F1
#
_entry.id   AF-A0A958C2R9-F1
#
_cell.length_a   1.000
_cell.length_b   1.000
_cell.length_c   1.000
_cell.angle_alpha   90.00
_cell.angle_beta   90.00
_cell.angle_gamma   90.00
#
_symmetry.space_group_name_H-M   'P 1'
#
loop_
_entity.id
_entity.type
_entity.pdbx_description
1 polymer ?
#
loop_
_entity_poly.entity_id
_entity_poly.type
_entity_poly.pdbx_seq_one_letter_code
_entity_poly.pdbx_strand_id
1 'polypeptide(L)'
;SFELGSEGENYDALYYPGGGSAKPFSATSFAERETFLQMDGKRVFKFATRTMTRSVQNVVQASGIPFNDIDCIVPHQANARIIETAVKRLKVDPD
;
A
#
# COMPACT_ATOMS: atom_id res chain seq x y z
N SER A 1 17.90 10.57 0.35
CA SER A 1 16.90 10.69 -0.73
C SER A 1 15.52 10.39 -0.15
N PHE A 2 14.44 10.77 -0.84
CA PHE A 2 13.06 10.40 -0.47
C PHE A 2 12.19 10.29 -1.73
N GLU A 3 11.09 9.53 -1.66
CA GLU A 3 10.09 9.43 -2.72
C GLU A 3 8.70 9.47 -2.10
N LEU A 4 7.81 10.24 -2.72
CA LEU A 4 6.39 10.31 -2.38
C LEU A 4 5.58 10.16 -3.66
N GLY A 5 4.39 9.58 -3.56
CA GLY A 5 3.53 9.39 -4.72
C GLY A 5 2.11 8.98 -4.36
N SER A 6 1.21 9.15 -5.31
CA SER A 6 -0.21 8.77 -5.20
C SER A 6 -0.71 8.24 -6.54
N GLU A 7 -1.45 7.13 -6.52
CA GLU A 7 -2.13 6.56 -7.70
C GLU A 7 -3.64 6.47 -7.40
N GLY A 8 -4.40 7.52 -7.74
CA GLY A 8 -5.82 7.65 -7.37
C GLY A 8 -6.82 6.90 -8.25
N GLU A 9 -6.37 6.35 -9.39
CA GLU A 9 -7.25 5.66 -10.35
C GLU A 9 -7.99 4.45 -9.75
N ASN A 10 -7.41 3.81 -8.73
CA ASN A 10 -7.97 2.64 -8.05
C ASN A 10 -8.49 2.98 -6.64
N TYR A 11 -9.04 4.19 -6.44
CA TYR A 11 -9.50 4.64 -5.12
C TYR A 11 -10.51 3.67 -4.49
N ASP A 12 -11.34 3.02 -5.30
CA ASP A 12 -12.40 2.09 -4.88
C ASP A 12 -11.85 0.71 -4.43
N ALA A 13 -10.55 0.45 -4.57
CA ALA A 13 -9.94 -0.79 -4.06
C ALA A 13 -9.94 -0.87 -2.53
N LEU A 14 -9.91 0.28 -1.84
CA LEU A 14 -10.02 0.39 -0.39
C LEU A 14 -10.61 1.76 -0.06
N TYR A 15 -11.90 1.79 0.26
CA TYR A 15 -12.60 3.06 0.46
C TYR A 15 -13.77 2.91 1.43
N TYR A 16 -14.31 4.07 1.81
CA TYR A 16 -15.48 4.19 2.67
C TYR A 16 -16.63 4.74 1.82
N PRO A 17 -17.60 3.91 1.39
CA PRO A 17 -18.61 4.32 0.39
C PRO A 17 -19.54 5.45 0.83
N GLY A 18 -19.88 5.52 2.13
CA GLY A 18 -20.82 6.51 2.66
C GLY A 18 -20.49 6.92 4.10
N GLY A 19 -20.94 8.09 4.52
CA GLY A 19 -20.60 8.76 5.78
C GLY A 19 -19.67 9.97 5.61
N GLY A 20 -19.14 10.20 4.40
CA GLY A 20 -18.38 11.41 4.05
C GLY A 20 -19.28 12.52 3.46
N SER A 21 -18.67 13.62 3.01
CA SER A 21 -19.40 14.73 2.38
C SER A 21 -20.10 14.36 1.07
N ALA A 22 -19.53 13.44 0.30
CA ALA A 22 -20.11 12.97 -0.97
C ALA A 22 -21.39 12.12 -0.77
N LYS A 23 -21.50 11.42 0.36
CA LYS A 23 -22.68 10.65 0.75
C LYS A 23 -22.83 10.71 2.27
N PRO A 24 -23.49 11.74 2.84
CA PRO A 24 -23.61 11.92 4.28
C PRO A 24 -24.30 10.75 4.98
N PHE A 25 -24.11 10.64 6.30
CA PHE A 25 -24.78 9.63 7.11
C PHE A 25 -26.30 9.69 6.97
N SER A 26 -26.91 8.54 6.72
CA SER A 26 -28.35 8.34 6.59
C SER A 26 -28.73 6.92 7.04
N ALA A 27 -30.00 6.72 7.41
CA ALA A 27 -30.51 5.39 7.75
C ALA A 27 -30.22 4.36 6.64
N THR A 28 -30.34 4.75 5.37
CA THR A 28 -30.00 3.93 4.20
C THR A 28 -28.52 3.54 4.18
N SER A 29 -27.59 4.50 4.36
CA SER A 29 -26.14 4.19 4.35
C SER A 29 -25.70 3.21 5.44
N PHE A 30 -26.41 3.19 6.59
CA PHE A 30 -26.19 2.19 7.63
C PHE A 30 -26.77 0.83 7.23
N ALA A 31 -28.01 0.81 6.72
CA ALA A 31 -28.67 -0.42 6.26
C ALA A 31 -27.90 -1.12 5.14
N GLU A 32 -27.32 -0.35 4.21
CA GLU A 32 -26.51 -0.84 3.09
C GLU A 32 -25.04 -1.11 3.48
N ARG A 33 -24.66 -0.89 4.75
CA ARG A 33 -23.30 -1.10 5.27
C ARG A 33 -22.22 -0.31 4.53
N GLU A 34 -22.59 0.85 4.00
CA GLU A 34 -21.69 1.76 3.30
C GLU A 34 -20.82 2.59 4.26
N THR A 35 -21.18 2.58 5.53
CA THR A 35 -20.44 3.15 6.65
C THR A 35 -19.41 2.17 7.23
N PHE A 36 -18.93 1.24 6.41
CA PHE A 36 -17.83 0.35 6.75
C PHE A 36 -16.77 0.43 5.66
N LEU A 37 -15.52 0.20 6.05
CA LEU A 37 -14.42 0.09 5.11
C LEU A 37 -14.68 -1.09 4.16
N GLN A 38 -14.73 -0.80 2.87
CA GLN A 38 -14.87 -1.80 1.81
C GLN A 38 -13.52 -2.00 1.13
N MET A 39 -13.16 -3.26 0.85
CA MET A 39 -11.84 -3.60 0.33
C MET A 39 -11.91 -4.71 -0.72
N ASP A 40 -11.31 -4.45 -1.89
CA ASP A 40 -10.83 -5.50 -2.78
C ASP A 40 -9.38 -5.86 -2.42
N GLY A 41 -9.23 -6.89 -1.60
CA GLY A 41 -7.92 -7.31 -1.10
C GLY A 41 -6.94 -7.71 -2.21
N LYS A 42 -7.40 -8.22 -3.35
CA LYS A 42 -6.52 -8.60 -4.46
C LYS A 42 -5.94 -7.36 -5.13
N ARG A 43 -6.77 -6.33 -5.37
CA ARG A 43 -6.32 -5.05 -5.94
C ARG A 43 -5.35 -4.34 -4.99
N VAL A 44 -5.69 -4.27 -3.69
CA VAL A 44 -4.81 -3.68 -2.66
C VAL A 44 -3.46 -4.40 -2.58
N PHE A 45 -3.46 -5.74 -2.54
CA PHE A 45 -2.23 -6.53 -2.47
C PHE A 45 -1.33 -6.31 -3.69
N LYS A 46 -1.91 -6.32 -4.90
CA LYS A 46 -1.15 -6.08 -6.15
C LYS A 46 -0.56 -4.68 -6.19
N PHE A 47 -1.32 -3.68 -5.76
CA PHE A 47 -0.84 -2.31 -5.63
C PHE A 47 0.31 -2.21 -4.63
N ALA A 48 0.09 -2.65 -3.38
CA ALA A 48 1.07 -2.52 -2.29
C ALA A 48 2.41 -3.18 -2.62
N THR A 49 2.39 -4.43 -3.09
CA THR A 49 3.61 -5.18 -3.45
C THR A 49 4.37 -4.56 -4.62
N ARG A 50 3.68 -3.92 -5.58
CA ARG A 50 4.31 -3.20 -6.70
C ARG A 50 4.93 -1.90 -6.22
N THR A 51 4.12 -1.06 -5.58
CA THR A 51 4.49 0.31 -5.22
C THR A 51 5.60 0.33 -4.17
N MET A 52 5.54 -0.53 -3.15
CA MET A 52 6.57 -0.60 -2.11
C MET A 52 7.92 -1.02 -2.69
N THR A 53 7.95 -2.08 -3.51
CA THR A 53 9.19 -2.57 -4.16
C THR A 53 9.80 -1.49 -5.05
N ARG A 54 8.98 -0.87 -5.92
CA ARG A 54 9.41 0.21 -6.80
C ARG A 54 9.99 1.38 -5.99
N SER A 55 9.33 1.73 -4.89
CA SER A 55 9.76 2.89 -4.13
C SER A 55 11.08 2.67 -3.38
N VAL A 56 11.28 1.47 -2.82
CA VAL A 56 12.57 1.09 -2.23
C VAL A 56 13.69 1.15 -3.28
N GLN A 57 13.46 0.65 -4.49
CA GLN A 57 14.45 0.70 -5.56
C GLN A 57 14.81 2.14 -5.96
N ASN A 58 13.79 2.98 -6.15
CA ASN A 58 13.96 4.38 -6.53
C ASN A 58 14.71 5.18 -5.47
N VAL A 59 14.36 5.02 -4.18
CA VAL A 59 15.00 5.79 -3.10
C VAL A 59 16.45 5.38 -2.89
N VAL A 60 16.76 4.09 -2.99
CA VAL A 60 18.14 3.56 -2.90
C VAL A 60 18.95 4.04 -4.10
N GLN A 61 18.43 3.92 -5.32
CA GLN A 61 19.10 4.43 -6.52
C GLN A 61 19.38 5.94 -6.41
N ALA A 62 18.41 6.73 -5.97
CA ALA A 62 18.56 8.18 -5.80
C ALA A 62 19.51 8.57 -4.65
N SER A 63 19.80 7.65 -3.72
CA SER A 63 20.75 7.89 -2.63
C SER A 63 22.21 7.74 -3.08
N GLY A 64 22.46 7.02 -4.17
CA GLY A 64 23.81 6.61 -4.59
C GLY A 64 24.46 5.53 -3.71
N ILE A 65 23.75 5.06 -2.67
CA ILE A 65 24.20 3.99 -1.79
C ILE A 65 24.00 2.64 -2.51
N PRO A 66 25.02 1.76 -2.54
CA PRO A 66 24.85 0.38 -3.01
C PRO A 66 23.76 -0.35 -2.23
N PHE A 67 22.91 -1.11 -2.92
CA PHE A 67 21.78 -1.79 -2.27
C PHE A 67 22.23 -2.78 -1.18
N ASN A 68 23.40 -3.39 -1.34
CA ASN A 68 24.02 -4.32 -0.38
C ASN A 68 24.56 -3.64 0.89
N ASP A 69 24.62 -2.31 0.93
CA ASP A 69 25.01 -1.55 2.13
C ASP A 69 23.78 -1.15 2.97
N ILE A 70 22.59 -1.66 2.63
CA ILE A 70 21.37 -1.46 3.40
C ILE A 70 21.21 -2.60 4.41
N ASP A 71 21.44 -2.31 5.69
CA ASP A 71 21.35 -3.31 6.76
C ASP A 71 19.92 -3.75 7.07
N CYS A 72 18.94 -2.86 6.87
CA CYS A 72 17.56 -3.12 7.26
C CYS A 72 16.57 -2.33 6.40
N ILE A 73 15.47 -2.99 6.02
CA ILE A 73 14.31 -2.36 5.39
C ILE A 73 13.14 -2.49 6.37
N VAL A 74 12.56 -1.35 6.77
CA VAL A 74 11.43 -1.29 7.72
C VAL A 74 10.14 -0.92 6.97
N PRO A 75 9.35 -1.90 6.48
CA PRO A 75 8.13 -1.61 5.74
C PRO A 75 6.94 -1.34 6.66
N HIS A 76 5.90 -0.70 6.13
CA HIS A 76 4.59 -0.66 6.78
C HIS A 76 4.03 -2.07 7.00
N GLN A 77 3.52 -2.32 8.21
CA GLN A 77 3.08 -3.64 8.66
C GLN A 77 1.58 -3.88 8.42
N ALA A 78 1.16 -3.96 7.15
CA ALA A 78 -0.24 -4.28 6.81
C ALA A 78 -0.52 -5.79 6.83
N ASN A 79 0.36 -6.59 6.22
CA ASN A 79 0.20 -8.02 6.07
C ASN A 79 1.55 -8.69 5.76
N ALA A 80 1.88 -9.78 6.48
CA ALA A 80 3.14 -10.51 6.29
C ALA A 80 3.37 -10.96 4.84
N ARG A 81 2.32 -11.40 4.13
CA ARG A 81 2.44 -11.86 2.73
C ARG A 81 2.84 -10.75 1.76
N ILE A 82 2.51 -9.49 2.06
CA ILE A 82 2.96 -8.34 1.26
C ILE A 82 4.47 -8.17 1.42
N ILE A 83 4.95 -8.25 2.67
CA ILE A 83 6.37 -8.12 3.01
C ILE A 83 7.17 -9.26 2.38
N GLU A 84 6.74 -10.51 2.54
CA GLU A 84 7.36 -11.69 1.91
C GLU A 84 7.44 -11.55 0.37
N THR A 85 6.40 -11.01 -0.25
CA THR A 85 6.39 -10.78 -1.70
C THR A 85 7.41 -9.71 -2.10
N ALA A 86 7.55 -8.66 -1.29
CA ALA A 86 8.53 -7.62 -1.53
C ALA A 86 9.97 -8.11 -1.31
N VAL A 87 10.23 -8.90 -0.25
CA VAL A 87 11.53 -9.55 -0.01
C VAL A 87 11.96 -10.32 -1.26
N LYS A 88 11.07 -11.17 -1.80
CA LYS A 88 11.34 -11.94 -3.03
C LYS A 88 11.61 -11.05 -4.25
N ARG A 89 10.92 -9.91 -4.39
CA ARG A 89 11.08 -8.98 -5.51
C ARG A 89 12.35 -8.14 -5.41
N LEU A 90 12.70 -7.71 -4.20
CA LEU A 90 13.91 -6.94 -3.91
C LEU A 90 15.15 -7.84 -3.86
N LYS A 91 14.98 -9.16 -3.76
CA LYS A 91 16.05 -10.16 -3.63
C LYS A 91 16.96 -9.88 -2.43
N VAL A 92 16.33 -9.55 -1.31
CA VAL A 92 16.99 -9.31 -0.02
C VAL A 92 16.87 -10.52 0.87
N ASP A 93 17.79 -10.65 1.82
CA ASP A 93 17.69 -11.62 2.90
C ASP A 93 16.47 -11.26 3.79
N PRO A 94 15.60 -12.22 4.14
CA PRO A 94 14.55 -11.99 5.14
C PRO A 94 15.08 -11.78 6.57
N ASP A 95 16.33 -12.19 6.88
CA ASP A 95 16.93 -12.11 8.22
C ASP A 95 17.97 -10.99 8.37
#